data_AF-A0AAD4JIL4-F1
#
_entry.id   AF-A0AAD4JIL4-F1
#
_cell.length_a   1.000
_cell.length_b   1.000
_cell.length_c   1.000
_cell.angle_alpha   90.00
_cell.angle_beta   90.00
_cell.angle_gamma   90.00
#
_symmetry.space_group_name_H-M   'P 1'
#
loop_
_entity.id
_entity.type
_entity.pdbx_description
1 polymer ?
#
loop_
_entity_poly.entity_id
_entity_poly.type
_entity_poly.pdbx_seq_one_letter_code
_entity_poly.pdbx_strand_id
1 'polypeptide(L)'
;MEIKKMDFSKKKKGIFKKAHKINVHCDAEVSIIMICSNSELYEYTTPTSTMKKIIDQYQSRVGVDLWSNHYEKMQEELRRLNNMNTTLRKEIMQRKGEELDNLNMEQLCSLEEEMLCALKSIRDRKYRLIMVQMDNSRKKVRFLQGIQESLLDMEMEYINRGEVVDEGGRNSSRVYDNPVPVQQPCSLQIDENYETSCITTVSMDAEDSV
;
A
#
# COMPACT_ATOMS: atom_id res chain seq x y z
N MET A 1 -35.63 12.59 -10.08
CA MET A 1 -34.46 13.33 -9.52
C MET A 1 -34.04 14.50 -10.40
N GLU A 2 -34.10 14.36 -11.73
CA GLU A 2 -33.61 15.35 -12.70
C GLU A 2 -34.34 16.70 -12.71
N ILE A 3 -35.67 16.72 -12.50
CA ILE A 3 -36.47 17.96 -12.49
C ILE A 3 -35.99 18.92 -11.39
N LYS A 4 -35.69 18.39 -10.18
CA LYS A 4 -35.15 19.19 -9.06
C LYS A 4 -33.77 19.78 -9.39
N LYS A 5 -32.93 19.06 -10.14
CA LYS A 5 -31.59 19.51 -10.57
C LYS A 5 -31.67 20.63 -11.63
N MET A 6 -32.61 20.51 -12.57
CA MET A 6 -32.85 21.52 -13.61
C MET A 6 -33.39 22.83 -13.02
N ASP A 7 -34.32 22.75 -12.08
CA ASP A 7 -34.90 23.94 -11.44
C ASP A 7 -33.89 24.67 -10.56
N PHE A 8 -33.07 23.92 -9.81
CA PHE A 8 -31.96 24.50 -9.06
C PHE A 8 -31.00 25.26 -9.97
N SER A 9 -30.61 24.67 -11.11
CA SER A 9 -29.71 25.31 -12.07
C SER A 9 -30.27 26.61 -12.63
N LYS A 10 -31.57 26.65 -12.95
CA LYS A 10 -32.26 27.87 -13.41
C LYS A 10 -32.29 28.94 -12.31
N LYS A 11 -32.67 28.57 -11.08
CA LYS A 11 -32.73 29.49 -9.92
C LYS A 11 -31.35 30.05 -9.58
N LYS A 12 -30.33 29.20 -9.50
CA LYS A 12 -28.92 29.57 -9.27
C LYS A 12 -28.44 30.59 -10.29
N LYS A 13 -28.65 30.30 -11.59
CA LYS A 13 -28.27 31.22 -12.67
C LYS A 13 -29.03 32.55 -12.58
N GLY A 14 -30.31 32.52 -12.21
CA GLY A 14 -31.11 33.72 -11.97
C GLY A 14 -30.54 34.60 -10.85
N ILE A 15 -30.17 34.00 -9.72
CA ILE A 15 -29.57 34.69 -8.58
C ILE A 15 -28.23 35.32 -8.98
N PHE A 16 -27.35 34.57 -9.63
CA PHE A 16 -26.05 35.09 -10.08
C PHE A 16 -26.19 36.24 -11.08
N LYS A 17 -27.15 36.16 -12.01
CA LYS A 17 -27.45 37.27 -12.92
C LYS A 17 -27.93 38.52 -12.18
N LYS A 18 -28.73 38.36 -11.12
CA LYS A 18 -29.22 39.49 -10.32
C LYS A 18 -28.08 40.13 -9.50
N ALA A 19 -27.22 39.32 -8.91
CA ALA A 19 -26.03 39.78 -8.20
C ALA A 19 -25.09 40.57 -9.12
N HIS A 20 -24.87 40.08 -10.35
CA HIS A 20 -24.08 40.79 -11.35
C HIS A 20 -24.70 42.14 -11.73
N LYS A 21 -26.03 42.22 -11.90
CA LYS A 21 -26.71 43.49 -12.16
C LYS A 21 -26.54 44.50 -11.02
N ILE A 22 -26.59 44.03 -9.77
CA ILE A 22 -26.36 44.89 -8.59
C ILE A 22 -24.95 45.45 -8.60
N ASN A 23 -23.94 44.61 -8.87
CA ASN A 23 -22.55 45.06 -8.99
C ASN A 23 -22.39 46.12 -10.09
N VAL A 24 -22.93 45.88 -11.28
CA VAL A 24 -22.82 46.82 -12.41
C VAL A 24 -23.56 48.14 -12.16
N HIS A 25 -24.70 48.11 -11.47
CA HIS A 25 -25.53 49.30 -11.27
C HIS A 25 -25.10 50.16 -10.08
N CYS A 26 -24.62 49.52 -9.01
CA CYS A 26 -24.35 50.18 -7.73
C CYS A 26 -22.86 50.16 -7.33
N ASP A 27 -21.98 49.60 -8.17
CA ASP A 27 -20.56 49.38 -7.86
C ASP A 27 -20.35 48.63 -6.52
N ALA A 28 -21.25 47.70 -6.23
CA ALA A 28 -21.28 46.96 -4.98
C ALA A 28 -20.53 45.62 -5.10
N GLU A 29 -19.53 45.39 -4.24
CA GLU A 29 -18.88 44.08 -4.10
C GLU A 29 -19.88 43.06 -3.51
N VAL A 30 -20.20 42.02 -4.28
CA VAL A 30 -21.14 40.95 -3.89
C VAL A 30 -20.45 39.58 -3.97
N SER A 31 -20.63 38.76 -2.94
CA SER A 31 -20.26 37.34 -2.93
C SER A 31 -21.45 36.50 -2.49
N ILE A 32 -21.65 35.34 -3.14
CA ILE A 32 -22.73 34.40 -2.83
C ILE A 32 -22.11 33.01 -2.69
N ILE A 33 -22.39 32.37 -1.57
CA ILE A 33 -22.01 30.99 -1.25
C ILE A 33 -23.32 30.20 -1.13
N MET A 34 -23.52 29.19 -1.98
CA MET A 34 -24.65 28.27 -1.89
C MET A 34 -24.14 26.87 -1.57
N ILE A 35 -24.57 26.33 -0.43
CA ILE A 35 -24.28 24.95 -0.03
C ILE A 35 -25.56 24.14 -0.25
N CYS A 36 -25.48 23.11 -1.08
CA CYS A 36 -26.59 22.20 -1.32
C CYS A 36 -26.54 21.00 -0.37
N SER A 37 -27.69 20.35 -0.17
CA SER A 37 -27.80 19.15 0.69
C SER A 37 -27.01 17.94 0.17
N ASN A 38 -26.57 17.97 -1.09
CA ASN A 38 -25.64 17.00 -1.67
C ASN A 38 -24.16 17.36 -1.42
N SER A 39 -23.88 18.32 -0.54
CA SER A 39 -22.54 18.85 -0.25
C SER A 39 -21.82 19.50 -1.43
N GLU A 40 -22.53 19.81 -2.53
CA GLU A 40 -21.97 20.63 -3.61
C GLU A 40 -21.96 22.12 -3.21
N LEU A 41 -20.82 22.77 -3.42
CA LEU A 41 -20.62 24.19 -3.22
C LEU A 41 -20.73 24.94 -4.56
N TYR A 42 -21.56 25.97 -4.59
CA TYR A 42 -21.64 26.89 -5.71
C TYR A 42 -21.36 28.31 -5.26
N GLU A 43 -20.40 28.95 -5.94
CA GLU A 43 -19.97 30.30 -5.61
C GLU A 43 -20.16 31.28 -6.76
N TYR A 44 -20.40 32.54 -6.39
CA TYR A 44 -20.32 33.68 -7.28
C TYR A 44 -19.65 34.82 -6.52
N THR A 45 -18.62 35.40 -7.12
CA THR A 45 -18.01 36.64 -6.62
C THR A 45 -17.96 37.66 -7.74
N THR A 46 -18.19 38.92 -7.40
CA THR A 46 -18.01 40.04 -8.34
C THR A 46 -16.61 40.11 -8.93
N PRO A 47 -16.44 40.49 -10.21
CA PRO A 47 -15.12 40.44 -10.89
C PRO A 47 -14.04 41.35 -10.28
N THR A 48 -14.46 42.39 -9.55
CA THR A 48 -13.60 43.41 -8.93
C THR A 48 -13.02 42.96 -7.58
N SER A 49 -13.44 41.81 -7.06
CA SER A 49 -13.04 41.31 -5.75
C SER A 49 -12.83 39.80 -5.78
N THR A 50 -12.31 39.25 -4.68
CA THR A 50 -12.12 37.81 -4.50
C THR A 50 -12.93 37.37 -3.29
N MET A 51 -13.43 36.13 -3.27
CA MET A 51 -14.20 35.61 -2.15
C MET A 51 -13.45 35.82 -0.82
N LYS A 52 -12.14 35.51 -0.79
CA LYS A 52 -11.27 35.77 0.36
C LYS A 52 -11.33 37.23 0.83
N LYS A 53 -11.17 38.20 -0.08
CA LYS A 53 -11.20 39.64 0.24
C LYS A 53 -12.54 40.06 0.83
N ILE A 54 -13.66 39.53 0.34
CA ILE A 54 -15.00 39.83 0.89
C ILE A 54 -15.20 39.19 2.26
N ILE A 55 -14.74 37.95 2.44
CA ILE A 55 -14.78 37.27 3.74
C ILE A 55 -13.91 38.00 4.76
N ASP A 56 -12.70 38.43 4.40
CA ASP A 56 -11.80 39.19 5.27
C ASP A 56 -12.41 40.54 5.68
N GLN A 57 -13.03 41.26 4.74
CA GLN A 57 -13.77 42.49 5.05
C GLN A 57 -14.98 42.24 5.97
N TYR A 58 -15.71 41.13 5.76
CA TYR A 58 -16.82 40.76 6.63
C TYR A 58 -16.35 40.48 8.06
N GLN A 59 -15.28 39.69 8.22
CA GLN A 59 -14.67 39.40 9.51
C GLN A 59 -14.23 40.67 10.24
N SER A 60 -13.57 41.59 9.53
CA SER A 60 -13.12 42.87 10.09
C SER A 60 -14.27 43.80 10.50
N ARG A 61 -15.38 43.83 9.74
CA ARG A 61 -16.52 44.73 10.02
C ARG A 61 -17.43 44.21 11.13
N VAL A 62 -17.62 42.89 11.20
CA VAL A 62 -18.48 42.25 12.20
C VAL A 62 -17.70 41.92 13.48
N GLY A 63 -16.36 41.88 13.42
CA GLY A 63 -15.50 41.55 14.55
C GLY A 63 -15.53 40.05 14.89
N VAL A 64 -15.75 39.20 13.90
CA VAL A 64 -15.84 37.73 14.07
C VAL A 64 -14.67 37.08 13.35
N ASP A 65 -13.93 36.23 14.07
CA ASP A 65 -12.91 35.38 13.47
C ASP A 65 -13.51 34.01 13.13
N LEU A 66 -13.79 33.79 11.84
CA LEU A 66 -14.37 32.54 11.33
C LEU A 66 -13.34 31.40 11.31
N TRP A 67 -12.05 31.72 11.36
CA TRP A 67 -10.95 30.76 11.28
C TRP A 67 -10.49 30.28 12.65
N SER A 68 -10.69 31.07 13.71
CA SER A 68 -10.31 30.74 15.10
C SER A 68 -10.64 29.30 15.51
N ASN A 69 -11.91 28.90 15.42
CA ASN A 69 -12.37 27.59 15.90
C ASN A 69 -11.83 26.43 15.04
N HIS A 70 -11.76 26.62 13.71
CA HIS A 70 -11.24 25.59 12.81
C HIS A 70 -9.73 25.43 12.97
N TYR A 71 -9.02 26.54 13.09
CA TYR A 71 -7.58 26.56 13.33
C TYR A 71 -7.23 25.97 14.70
N GLU A 72 -8.00 26.28 15.75
CA GLU A 72 -7.82 25.71 17.08
C GLU A 72 -7.98 24.19 17.08
N LYS A 73 -9.03 23.66 16.43
CA LYS A 73 -9.24 22.22 16.27
C LYS A 73 -8.10 21.56 15.48
N MET A 74 -7.68 22.18 14.38
CA MET A 74 -6.55 21.69 13.59
C MET A 74 -5.25 21.64 14.42
N GLN A 75 -5.00 22.68 15.22
CA GLN A 75 -3.84 22.75 16.10
C GLN A 75 -3.89 21.71 17.22
N GLU A 76 -5.08 21.41 17.74
CA GLU A 76 -5.28 20.35 18.72
C GLU A 76 -5.03 18.97 18.11
N GLU A 77 -5.52 18.70 16.90
CA GLU A 77 -5.25 17.46 16.17
C GLU A 77 -3.75 17.29 15.87
N LEU A 78 -3.08 18.36 15.44
CA LEU A 78 -1.63 18.35 15.22
C LEU A 78 -0.88 18.03 16.51
N ARG A 79 -1.24 18.66 17.64
CA ARG A 79 -0.66 18.35 18.95
C ARG A 79 -0.89 16.89 19.33
N ARG A 80 -2.11 16.38 19.15
CA ARG A 80 -2.45 14.98 19.45
C ARG A 80 -1.62 14.01 18.62
N LEU A 81 -1.49 14.25 17.32
CA LEU A 81 -0.68 13.42 16.41
C LEU A 81 0.80 13.48 16.77
N ASN A 82 1.32 14.67 17.07
CA ASN A 82 2.72 14.83 17.45
C ASN A 82 3.02 14.08 18.77
N ASN A 83 2.14 14.21 19.76
CA ASN A 83 2.27 13.49 21.03
C ASN A 83 2.25 11.97 20.81
N MET A 84 1.32 11.47 19.99
CA MET A 84 1.26 10.04 19.65
C MET A 84 2.54 9.59 18.93
N ASN A 85 3.07 10.39 18.01
CA ASN A 85 4.31 10.09 17.31
C ASN A 85 5.51 10.02 18.27
N THR A 86 5.61 10.99 19.18
CA THR A 86 6.68 10.99 20.21
C THR A 86 6.58 9.78 21.13
N THR A 87 5.38 9.38 21.54
CA THR A 87 5.18 8.17 22.35
C THR A 87 5.62 6.92 21.60
N LEU A 88 5.18 6.75 20.34
CA LEU A 88 5.54 5.59 19.53
C LEU A 88 7.05 5.53 19.26
N ARG A 89 7.70 6.67 18.99
CA ARG A 89 9.16 6.72 18.83
C ARG A 89 9.87 6.28 20.11
N LYS A 90 9.39 6.77 21.27
CA LYS A 90 9.94 6.39 22.56
C LYS A 90 9.76 4.88 22.83
N GLU A 91 8.60 4.31 22.54
CA GLU A 91 8.36 2.87 22.67
C GLU A 91 9.29 2.05 21.77
N ILE A 92 9.53 2.49 20.52
CA ILE A 92 10.48 1.84 19.61
C ILE A 92 11.90 1.89 20.18
N MET A 93 12.34 3.05 20.67
CA MET A 93 13.66 3.21 21.28
C MET A 93 13.82 2.30 22.51
N GLN A 94 12.81 2.27 23.38
CA GLN A 94 12.82 1.40 24.56
C GLN A 94 12.89 -0.09 24.18
N ARG A 95 12.14 -0.53 23.16
CA ARG A 95 12.22 -1.90 22.62
C ARG A 95 13.59 -2.21 21.98
N LYS A 96 14.32 -1.19 21.51
CA LYS A 96 15.72 -1.31 21.06
C LYS A 96 16.74 -1.31 22.20
N GLY A 97 16.32 -1.04 23.44
CA GLY A 97 17.18 -0.94 24.62
C GLY A 97 17.76 0.46 24.86
N GLU A 98 17.20 1.49 24.23
CA GLU A 98 17.63 2.89 24.36
C GLU A 98 16.69 3.66 25.33
N GLU A 99 17.20 4.69 26.02
CA GLU A 99 16.44 5.59 26.91
C GLU A 99 15.53 4.89 27.95
N LEU A 100 16.08 3.90 28.65
CA LEU A 100 15.37 3.11 29.66
C LEU A 100 15.27 3.78 31.04
N ASP A 101 16.01 4.86 31.28
CA ASP A 101 16.15 5.54 32.59
C ASP A 101 14.82 6.03 33.19
N ASN A 102 13.81 6.23 32.34
CA ASN A 102 12.50 6.73 32.74
C ASN A 102 11.48 5.63 33.07
N LEU A 103 11.86 4.35 32.97
CA LEU A 103 10.99 3.22 33.26
C LEU A 103 11.20 2.71 34.69
N ASN A 104 10.10 2.40 35.37
CA ASN A 104 10.18 1.74 36.68
C ASN A 104 10.50 0.24 36.51
N MET A 105 10.96 -0.42 37.58
CA MET A 105 11.36 -1.84 37.53
C MET A 105 10.24 -2.76 36.99
N GLU A 106 8.99 -2.54 37.40
CA GLU A 106 7.84 -3.31 36.91
C GLU A 106 7.62 -3.14 35.40
N GLN A 107 7.81 -1.92 34.88
CA GLN A 107 7.68 -1.63 33.45
C GLN A 107 8.84 -2.24 32.65
N LEU A 108 10.06 -2.25 33.21
CA LEU A 108 11.22 -2.90 32.61
C LEU A 108 11.03 -4.41 32.50
N CYS A 109 10.59 -5.07 33.57
CA CYS A 109 10.28 -6.50 33.54
C CYS A 109 9.18 -6.83 32.53
N SER A 110 8.13 -6.00 32.46
CA SER A 110 7.04 -6.18 31.48
C SER A 110 7.54 -6.04 30.04
N LEU A 111 8.40 -5.04 29.78
CA LEU A 111 9.02 -4.82 28.47
C LEU A 111 9.94 -5.99 28.08
N GLU A 112 10.73 -6.50 29.02
CA GLU A 112 11.58 -7.67 28.81
C GLU A 112 10.74 -8.90 28.45
N GLU A 113 9.67 -9.18 29.20
CA GLU A 113 8.77 -10.30 28.93
C GLU A 113 8.11 -10.19 27.55
N GLU A 114 7.64 -8.99 27.17
CA GLU A 114 7.06 -8.74 25.85
C GLU A 114 8.09 -9.02 24.73
N MET A 115 9.33 -8.56 24.89
CA MET A 115 10.41 -8.78 23.93
C MET A 115 10.80 -10.26 23.82
N LEU A 116 10.88 -10.98 24.94
CA LEU A 116 11.14 -12.42 24.95
C LEU A 116 10.03 -13.21 24.24
N CYS A 117 8.77 -12.87 24.49
CA CYS A 117 7.62 -13.48 23.83
C CYS A 117 7.61 -13.22 22.32
N ALA A 118 7.88 -11.97 21.91
CA ALA A 118 7.98 -11.59 20.50
C ALA A 118 9.12 -12.35 19.80
N LEU A 119 10.30 -12.42 20.43
CA LEU A 119 11.47 -13.11 19.91
C LEU A 119 11.22 -14.62 19.74
N LYS A 120 10.58 -15.26 20.72
CA LYS A 120 10.15 -16.66 20.63
C LYS A 120 9.23 -16.88 19.42
N SER A 121 8.21 -16.04 19.27
CA SER A 121 7.25 -16.13 18.17
C SER A 121 7.91 -15.97 16.79
N ILE A 122 8.85 -15.03 16.66
CA ILE A 122 9.65 -14.82 15.44
C ILE A 122 10.50 -16.06 15.14
N ARG A 123 11.18 -16.59 16.15
CA ARG A 123 12.05 -17.77 16.03
C ARG A 123 11.25 -19.00 15.60
N ASP A 124 10.10 -19.25 16.22
CA ASP A 124 9.22 -20.38 15.87
C ASP A 124 8.71 -20.26 14.43
N ARG A 125 8.35 -19.06 13.99
CA ARG A 125 7.98 -18.81 12.58
C ARG A 125 9.16 -19.07 11.63
N LYS A 126 10.35 -18.57 11.96
CA LYS A 126 11.56 -18.77 11.14
C LYS A 126 11.90 -20.26 11.00
N TYR A 127 11.87 -21.01 12.11
CA TYR A 127 12.11 -22.45 12.07
C TYR A 127 11.08 -23.20 11.24
N ARG A 128 9.79 -22.87 11.36
CA ARG A 128 8.75 -23.48 10.51
C ARG A 128 9.03 -23.28 9.02
N LEU A 129 9.40 -22.06 8.61
CA LEU A 129 9.72 -21.76 7.22
C LEU A 129 10.96 -22.53 6.73
N ILE A 130 12.03 -22.57 7.54
CA ILE A 130 13.24 -23.34 7.23
C ILE A 130 12.93 -24.83 7.09
N MET A 131 12.10 -25.40 7.99
CA MET A 131 11.70 -26.80 7.92
C MET A 131 10.94 -27.12 6.62
N VAL A 132 9.98 -26.27 6.25
CA VAL A 132 9.22 -26.44 5.00
C VAL A 132 10.15 -26.38 3.78
N GLN A 133 11.10 -25.43 3.75
CA GLN A 133 12.08 -25.33 2.67
C GLN A 133 12.99 -26.56 2.60
N MET A 134 13.46 -27.05 3.74
CA MET A 134 14.28 -28.25 3.85
C MET A 134 13.52 -29.49 3.35
N ASP A 135 12.24 -29.63 3.71
CA ASP A 135 11.40 -30.74 3.24
C ASP A 135 11.16 -30.70 1.74
N ASN A 136 10.87 -29.53 1.17
CA ASN A 136 10.73 -29.37 -0.27
C ASN A 136 12.02 -29.72 -1.00
N SER A 137 13.16 -29.27 -0.48
CA SER A 137 14.48 -29.60 -1.05
C SER A 137 14.76 -31.11 -0.99
N ARG A 138 14.47 -31.76 0.14
CA ARG A 138 14.60 -33.23 0.28
C ARG A 138 13.70 -33.99 -0.68
N LYS A 139 12.46 -33.55 -0.88
CA LYS A 139 11.54 -34.16 -1.86
C LYS A 139 12.08 -34.03 -3.27
N LYS A 140 12.63 -32.87 -3.64
CA LYS A 140 13.26 -32.65 -4.95
C LYS A 140 14.46 -33.56 -5.17
N VAL A 141 15.34 -33.71 -4.18
CA VAL A 141 16.47 -34.65 -4.25
C VAL A 141 15.99 -36.08 -4.48
N ARG A 142 15.02 -36.55 -3.68
CA ARG A 142 14.46 -37.90 -3.84
C ARG A 142 13.80 -38.12 -5.20
N PHE A 143 13.10 -37.11 -5.71
CA PHE A 143 12.48 -37.17 -7.03
C PHE A 143 13.54 -37.32 -8.14
N LEU A 144 14.61 -36.52 -8.09
CA LEU A 144 15.71 -36.60 -9.06
C LEU A 144 16.47 -37.93 -8.97
N GLN A 145 16.68 -38.45 -7.76
CA GLN A 145 17.27 -39.78 -7.55
C GLN A 145 16.41 -40.88 -8.19
N GLY A 146 15.08 -40.83 -8.01
CA GLY A 146 14.18 -41.80 -8.62
C GLY A 146 14.17 -41.73 -10.16
N ILE A 147 14.29 -40.55 -10.75
CA ILE A 147 14.48 -40.41 -12.20
C ILE A 147 15.80 -41.03 -12.64
N GLN A 148 16.90 -40.76 -11.92
CA GLN A 148 18.21 -41.30 -12.25
C GLN A 148 18.23 -42.83 -12.20
N GLU A 149 17.63 -43.44 -11.17
CA GLU A 149 17.50 -44.90 -11.06
C GLU A 149 16.68 -45.47 -12.23
N SER A 150 15.53 -44.89 -12.55
CA SER A 150 14.70 -45.33 -13.66
C SER A 150 15.38 -45.20 -15.04
N LEU A 151 16.20 -44.17 -15.25
CA LEU A 151 16.97 -44.00 -16.48
C LEU A 151 18.05 -45.08 -16.61
N LEU A 152 18.77 -45.37 -15.51
CA LEU A 152 19.78 -46.43 -15.48
C LEU A 152 19.16 -47.81 -15.73
N ASP A 153 17.99 -48.10 -15.14
CA ASP A 153 17.27 -49.35 -15.37
C ASP A 153 16.89 -49.50 -16.86
N MET A 154 16.37 -48.44 -17.48
CA MET A 154 16.08 -48.44 -18.92
C MET A 154 17.35 -48.69 -19.75
N GLU A 155 18.45 -47.99 -19.47
CA GLU A 155 19.73 -48.15 -20.20
C GLU A 155 20.26 -49.58 -20.11
N MET A 156 20.20 -50.19 -18.92
CA MET A 156 20.57 -51.59 -18.72
C MET A 156 19.67 -52.54 -19.52
N GLU A 157 18.36 -52.28 -19.59
CA GLU A 157 17.47 -53.05 -20.46
C GLU A 157 17.80 -52.90 -21.96
N TYR A 158 18.16 -51.70 -22.43
CA TYR A 158 18.59 -51.48 -23.81
C TYR A 158 19.88 -52.24 -24.14
N ILE A 159 20.88 -52.19 -23.25
CA ILE A 159 22.14 -52.93 -23.40
C ILE A 159 21.87 -54.44 -23.43
N ASN A 160 21.00 -54.94 -22.55
CA ASN A 160 20.63 -56.36 -22.51
C ASN A 160 19.84 -56.83 -23.75
N ARG A 161 19.13 -55.93 -24.45
CA ARG A 161 18.41 -56.23 -25.70
C ARG A 161 19.32 -56.29 -26.94
N GLY A 162 20.60 -55.89 -26.85
CA GLY A 162 21.61 -56.18 -27.87
C GLY A 162 21.39 -55.53 -29.24
N GLU A 163 20.85 -54.31 -29.31
CA GLU A 163 20.77 -53.58 -30.59
C GLU A 163 22.12 -52.98 -30.97
N VAL A 164 22.84 -53.66 -31.86
CA VAL A 164 24.03 -53.15 -32.55
C VAL A 164 23.58 -52.05 -33.51
N VAL A 165 24.05 -50.82 -33.32
CA VAL A 165 23.90 -49.77 -34.32
C VAL A 165 24.84 -50.11 -35.48
N ASP A 166 24.27 -50.53 -36.61
CA ASP A 166 25.01 -50.71 -37.86
C ASP A 166 25.58 -49.35 -38.32
N GLU A 167 26.89 -49.30 -38.55
CA GLU A 167 27.59 -48.15 -39.12
C GLU A 167 27.19 -47.99 -40.60
N GLY A 168 26.04 -47.36 -40.84
CA GLY A 168 25.54 -47.08 -42.18
C GLY A 168 24.68 -45.83 -42.22
N GLY A 169 25.28 -44.69 -42.52
CA GLY A 169 24.63 -43.39 -42.48
C GLY A 169 23.35 -43.27 -43.31
N ARG A 170 22.30 -42.72 -42.69
CA ARG A 170 21.34 -41.75 -43.27
C ARG A 170 20.41 -41.21 -42.18
N ASN A 171 20.44 -39.88 -42.04
CA ASN A 171 19.48 -39.00 -41.39
C ASN A 171 18.28 -39.66 -40.71
N SER A 172 18.30 -39.73 -39.37
CA SER A 172 17.09 -39.84 -38.57
C SER A 172 17.12 -38.75 -37.52
N SER A 173 16.56 -37.60 -37.92
CA SER A 173 16.18 -36.52 -37.01
C SER A 173 15.15 -37.08 -36.04
N ARG A 174 15.55 -37.37 -34.80
CA ARG A 174 14.64 -37.70 -33.70
C ARG A 174 15.04 -36.94 -32.44
N VAL A 175 14.72 -35.65 -32.47
CA VAL A 175 14.06 -34.92 -31.39
C VAL A 175 14.62 -35.22 -30.00
N TYR A 176 15.70 -34.52 -29.62
CA TYR A 176 15.95 -34.17 -28.23
C TYR A 176 15.19 -32.88 -27.88
N ASP A 177 13.89 -32.83 -28.16
CA ASP A 177 13.01 -31.79 -27.63
C ASP A 177 12.10 -32.41 -26.57
N ASN A 178 12.71 -32.82 -25.46
CA ASN A 178 12.01 -32.66 -24.19
C ASN A 178 12.72 -31.52 -23.47
N PRO A 179 12.16 -30.29 -23.47
CA PRO A 179 12.59 -29.32 -22.50
C PRO A 179 12.24 -29.95 -21.16
N VAL A 180 13.26 -30.44 -20.44
CA VAL A 180 13.15 -30.63 -19.00
C VAL A 180 12.49 -29.36 -18.50
N PRO A 181 11.33 -29.42 -17.83
CA PRO A 181 10.85 -28.27 -17.10
C PRO A 181 11.82 -28.10 -15.95
N VAL A 182 12.95 -27.45 -16.23
CA VAL A 182 13.69 -26.72 -15.22
C VAL A 182 12.72 -25.61 -14.87
N GLN A 183 11.80 -25.88 -13.94
CA GLN A 183 11.13 -24.82 -13.24
C GLN A 183 12.26 -23.94 -12.74
N GLN A 184 12.35 -22.75 -13.34
CA GLN A 184 13.25 -21.70 -12.90
C GLN A 184 13.12 -21.63 -11.39
N PRO A 185 14.24 -21.52 -10.67
CA PRO A 185 14.17 -21.36 -9.23
C PRO A 185 13.21 -20.21 -8.98
N CYS A 186 12.13 -20.45 -8.23
CA CYS A 186 11.55 -19.36 -7.46
C CYS A 186 12.68 -18.94 -6.52
N SER A 187 13.46 -17.95 -6.95
CA SER A 187 14.33 -17.20 -6.07
C SER A 187 13.41 -16.43 -5.13
N LEU A 188 12.94 -17.10 -4.09
CA LEU A 188 12.47 -16.43 -2.91
C LEU A 188 13.72 -15.86 -2.26
N GLN A 189 14.01 -14.61 -2.59
CA GLN A 189 14.96 -13.82 -1.85
C GLN A 189 14.44 -13.77 -0.42
N ILE A 190 15.17 -14.41 0.48
CA ILE A 190 15.08 -14.05 1.88
C ILE A 190 15.72 -12.68 1.91
N ASP A 191 14.89 -11.62 1.94
CA ASP A 191 15.39 -10.29 2.22
C ASP A 191 16.14 -10.36 3.55
N GLU A 192 17.47 -10.32 3.48
CA GLU A 192 18.35 -10.11 4.63
C GLU A 192 18.33 -8.64 5.09
N ASN A 193 17.34 -7.86 4.65
CA ASN A 193 17.14 -6.50 5.10
C ASN A 193 16.50 -6.52 6.49
N TYR A 194 17.41 -6.47 7.46
CA TYR A 194 17.19 -6.23 8.87
C TYR A 194 16.71 -4.79 9.11
N GLU A 195 15.67 -4.32 8.42
CA GLU A 195 14.98 -3.08 8.75
C GLU A 195 13.66 -3.02 7.98
N THR A 196 12.56 -3.07 8.73
CA THR A 196 11.17 -2.88 8.28
C THR A 196 10.67 -3.82 7.18
N SER A 197 9.93 -4.85 7.56
CA SER A 197 9.01 -5.48 6.62
C SER A 197 7.71 -5.96 7.29
N CYS A 198 6.73 -5.05 7.30
CA CYS A 198 5.34 -5.44 7.14
C CYS A 198 5.19 -5.84 5.66
N ILE A 199 5.24 -7.13 5.33
CA ILE A 199 5.04 -7.57 3.95
C ILE A 199 3.55 -7.57 3.64
N THR A 200 3.09 -6.51 2.96
CA THR A 200 1.86 -6.50 2.19
C THR A 200 2.07 -7.32 0.92
N THR A 201 1.16 -8.26 0.65
CA THR A 201 1.10 -8.94 -0.65
C THR A 201 0.63 -7.93 -1.70
N VAL A 202 1.52 -7.50 -2.59
CA VAL A 202 1.13 -6.81 -3.82
C VAL A 202 0.93 -7.88 -4.89
N SER A 203 -0.32 -8.07 -5.29
CA SER A 203 -0.68 -8.81 -6.50
C SER A 203 -0.15 -8.03 -7.70
N MET A 204 0.66 -8.68 -8.55
CA MET A 204 1.02 -8.13 -9.86
C MET A 204 -0.19 -8.24 -10.78
N ASP A 205 -0.77 -7.10 -11.13
CA ASP A 205 -1.66 -6.98 -12.29
C ASP A 205 -0.85 -7.27 -13.56
N ALA A 206 -1.43 -8.09 -14.43
CA ALA A 206 -0.85 -8.43 -15.73
C ALA A 206 -0.86 -7.19 -16.64
N GLU A 207 0.31 -6.83 -17.18
CA GLU A 207 0.39 -5.89 -18.27
C GLU A 207 -0.11 -6.54 -19.57
N ASP A 208 -0.97 -5.79 -20.26
CA ASP A 208 -1.39 -6.01 -21.64
C ASP A 208 -0.19 -6.02 -22.60
N SER A 209 -0.19 -6.98 -23.51
CA SER A 209 0.55 -6.87 -24.77
C SER A 209 -0.37 -7.25 -25.94
N VAL A 210 -0.80 -6.22 -26.67
CA VAL A 210 -0.80 -6.01 -28.14
C VAL A 210 -1.95 -5.08 -28.50
#